data_AF-A0A975QPV4-F1
#
_entry.id   AF-A0A975QPV4-F1
#
_cell.length_a   1.000
_cell.length_b   1.000
_cell.length_c   1.000
_cell.angle_alpha   90.00
_cell.angle_beta   90.00
_cell.angle_gamma   90.00
#
_symmetry.space_group_name_H-M   'P 1'
#
loop_
_entity.id
_entity.type
_entity.pdbx_description
1 polymer ?
#
loop_
_entity_poly.entity_id
_entity_poly.type
_entity_poly.pdbx_seq_one_letter_code
_entity_poly.pdbx_strand_id
1 'polypeptide(L)'
;MDSKVLSFYKGSLVVRQNQIGTCSIFGTVWLNDSEDKSTLKHEWGHSIQERILGPLYIPRIAIPSVINYYRNPSEKEYYSAPWERTADWFGGVNRSSGYNKGSLPLGILYLLI
;
A
#
# COMPACT_ATOMS: atom_id res chain seq x y z
N MET A 1 -19.01 3.43 7.59
CA MET A 1 -17.71 4.12 7.52
C MET A 1 -18.04 5.58 7.34
N ASP A 2 -18.49 6.23 8.42
CA ASP A 2 -18.94 7.63 8.43
C ASP A 2 -18.18 8.35 9.54
N SER A 3 -16.92 8.68 9.29
CA SER A 3 -16.16 9.55 10.19
C SER A 3 -15.53 10.66 9.37
N LYS A 4 -15.77 11.89 9.80
CA LYS A 4 -15.36 13.12 9.12
C LYS A 4 -13.85 13.41 9.22
N VAL A 5 -13.09 12.70 10.07
CA VAL A 5 -11.65 13.00 10.29
C VAL A 5 -10.81 11.77 10.68
N LEU A 6 -11.32 10.88 11.56
CA LEU A 6 -10.55 9.76 12.14
C LEU A 6 -11.36 8.46 12.20
N SER A 7 -10.85 7.35 11.69
CA SER A 7 -11.47 6.03 11.85
C SER A 7 -10.45 4.95 12.16
N PHE A 8 -10.90 3.75 12.54
CA PHE A 8 -10.03 2.60 12.72
C PHE A 8 -10.39 1.54 11.69
N TYR A 9 -9.36 0.97 11.04
CA TYR A 9 -9.52 -0.15 10.12
C TYR A 9 -8.57 -1.27 10.52
N LYS A 10 -9.12 -2.39 11.01
CA LYS A 10 -8.37 -3.59 11.44
C LYS A 10 -7.16 -3.27 12.35
N GLY A 11 -7.38 -2.37 13.31
CA GLY A 11 -6.36 -1.96 14.28
C GLY A 11 -5.33 -0.94 13.76
N SER A 12 -5.45 -0.45 12.53
CA SER A 12 -4.70 0.71 12.04
C SER A 12 -5.54 1.98 12.20
N LEU A 13 -4.89 3.08 12.60
CA LEU A 13 -5.52 4.40 12.60
C LEU A 13 -5.68 4.85 11.14
N VAL A 14 -6.84 5.38 10.79
CA VAL A 14 -7.13 5.94 9.46
C VAL A 14 -7.43 7.42 9.65
N VAL A 15 -6.54 8.27 9.16
CA VAL A 15 -6.70 9.72 9.15
C VAL A 15 -7.16 10.13 7.77
N ARG A 16 -8.32 10.77 7.71
CA ARG A 16 -8.82 11.37 6.47
C ARG A 16 -8.27 12.79 6.34
N GLN A 17 -7.56 13.07 5.25
CA GLN A 17 -6.92 14.35 4.99
C GLN A 17 -6.86 14.60 3.47
N ASN A 18 -6.50 15.81 3.01
CA ASN A 18 -6.40 16.10 1.56
C ASN A 18 -5.16 16.92 1.20
N GLN A 19 -4.14 16.91 2.05
CA GLN A 19 -2.93 17.74 1.92
C GLN A 19 -1.67 16.95 1.53
N ILE A 20 -1.56 15.67 1.93
CA ILE A 20 -0.31 14.88 1.91
C ILE A 20 -0.37 13.73 0.89
N GLY A 21 -1.53 13.49 0.27
CA GLY A 21 -1.77 12.33 -0.59
C GLY A 21 -2.05 11.06 0.21
N THR A 22 -2.36 9.96 -0.47
CA THR A 22 -2.70 8.69 0.18
C THR A 22 -1.44 7.87 0.46
N CYS A 23 -1.21 7.51 1.72
CA CYS A 23 -0.04 6.73 2.13
C CYS A 23 -0.23 6.03 3.48
N SER A 24 0.63 5.07 3.77
CA SER A 24 0.64 4.34 5.05
C SER A 24 2.02 4.33 5.67
N ILE A 25 2.09 4.86 6.89
CA ILE A 25 3.33 4.95 7.66
C ILE A 25 3.02 5.05 9.17
N PHE A 26 3.90 4.52 10.01
CA PHE A 26 3.77 4.52 11.47
C PHE A 26 2.45 3.91 11.95
N GLY A 27 2.00 2.83 11.32
CA GLY A 27 0.73 2.17 11.63
C GLY A 27 -0.51 3.02 11.38
N THR A 28 -0.35 4.14 10.68
CA THR A 28 -1.41 5.09 10.33
C THR A 28 -1.59 5.11 8.83
N VAL A 29 -2.84 4.95 8.40
CA VAL A 29 -3.28 5.11 7.02
C VAL A 29 -3.76 6.53 6.83
N TRP A 30 -3.07 7.30 6.00
CA TRP A 30 -3.45 8.63 5.57
C TRP A 30 -4.23 8.47 4.27
N LEU A 31 -5.53 8.74 4.30
CA LEU A 31 -6.43 8.50 3.17
C LEU A 31 -7.01 9.82 2.68
N ASN A 32 -6.96 10.06 1.37
CA ASN A 32 -7.68 11.19 0.78
C ASN A 32 -9.20 10.99 0.85
N ASP A 33 -9.96 12.07 1.05
CA ASP A 33 -11.43 11.98 1.22
C ASP A 33 -12.15 11.41 -0.01
N SER A 34 -11.58 11.59 -1.20
CA SER A 34 -12.11 11.09 -2.46
C SER A 34 -11.80 9.61 -2.73
N GLU A 35 -11.04 8.94 -1.85
CA GLU A 35 -10.50 7.61 -2.13
C GLU A 35 -11.44 6.48 -1.74
N ASP A 36 -11.41 5.45 -2.58
CA ASP A 36 -12.26 4.28 -2.46
C ASP A 36 -11.80 3.31 -1.37
N LYS A 37 -12.71 2.38 -1.03
CA LYS A 37 -12.43 1.27 -0.11
C LYS A 37 -11.29 0.36 -0.61
N SER A 38 -11.04 0.30 -1.91
CA SER A 38 -9.91 -0.43 -2.50
C SER A 38 -8.59 0.21 -2.11
N THR A 39 -8.47 1.53 -2.21
CA THR A 39 -7.28 2.28 -1.78
C THR A 39 -7.03 2.08 -0.30
N LEU A 40 -8.06 2.19 0.55
CA LEU A 40 -7.92 1.91 1.99
C LEU A 40 -7.38 0.49 2.28
N LYS A 41 -7.85 -0.52 1.54
CA LYS A 41 -7.36 -1.90 1.69
C LYS A 41 -5.91 -2.04 1.27
N HIS A 42 -5.52 -1.40 0.17
CA HIS A 42 -4.15 -1.38 -0.33
C HIS A 42 -3.19 -0.75 0.69
N GLU A 43 -3.55 0.43 1.19
CA GLU A 43 -2.82 1.14 2.25
C GLU A 43 -2.70 0.32 3.55
N TRP A 44 -3.77 -0.36 3.93
CA TRP A 44 -3.70 -1.29 5.05
C TRP A 44 -2.73 -2.46 4.80
N GLY A 45 -2.53 -2.87 3.54
CA GLY A 45 -1.51 -3.85 3.16
C GLY A 45 -0.09 -3.34 3.43
N HIS A 46 0.18 -2.07 3.16
CA HIS A 46 1.44 -1.41 3.54
C HIS A 46 1.66 -1.37 5.06
N SER A 47 0.60 -1.15 5.84
CA SER A 47 0.68 -1.26 7.31
C SER A 47 1.09 -2.67 7.78
N ILE A 48 0.69 -3.73 7.06
CA ILE A 48 1.13 -5.11 7.39
C ILE A 48 2.60 -5.29 7.05
N GLN A 49 3.06 -4.81 5.89
CA GLN A 49 4.49 -4.85 5.54
C GLN A 49 5.34 -4.11 6.58
N GLU A 50 4.88 -2.97 7.07
CA GLU A 50 5.53 -2.23 8.15
C GLU A 50 5.64 -3.07 9.43
N ARG A 51 4.58 -3.77 9.83
CA ARG A 51 4.59 -4.67 11.00
C ARG A 51 5.52 -5.86 10.83
N ILE A 52 5.69 -6.38 9.61
CA ILE A 52 6.57 -7.51 9.31
C ILE A 52 8.04 -7.07 9.29
N LEU A 53 8.34 -5.96 8.62
CA LEU A 53 9.71 -5.50 8.37
C LEU A 53 10.26 -4.56 9.45
N GLY A 54 9.39 -3.94 10.24
CA GLY A 54 9.76 -2.93 11.22
C GLY A 54 10.57 -1.79 10.57
N PRO A 55 11.74 -1.41 11.10
CA PRO A 55 12.58 -0.35 10.53
C PRO A 55 13.01 -0.58 9.06
N LEU A 56 13.04 -1.84 8.59
CA LEU A 56 13.39 -2.16 7.20
C LEU A 56 12.30 -1.78 6.19
N TYR A 57 11.10 -1.43 6.67
CA TYR A 57 10.00 -0.97 5.82
C TYR A 57 10.37 0.25 4.98
N ILE A 58 11.04 1.24 5.56
CA ILE A 58 11.40 2.47 4.85
C ILE A 58 12.32 2.18 3.65
N PRO A 59 13.49 1.53 3.82
CA PRO A 59 14.40 1.29 2.71
C PRO A 59 13.89 0.24 1.71
N ARG A 60 13.04 -0.71 2.11
CA ARG A 60 12.59 -1.82 1.24
C ARG A 60 11.22 -1.61 0.59
N ILE A 61 10.35 -0.82 1.21
CA ILE A 61 8.97 -0.64 0.72
C ILE A 61 8.74 0.83 0.38
N ALA A 62 8.86 1.74 1.36
CA ALA A 62 8.48 3.14 1.16
C ALA A 62 9.32 3.84 0.08
N ILE A 63 10.66 3.75 0.15
CA ILE A 63 11.56 4.37 -0.83
C ILE A 63 11.33 3.80 -2.24
N PRO A 64 11.33 2.47 -2.45
CA PRO A 64 11.02 1.90 -3.77
C PRO A 64 9.63 2.26 -4.31
N SER A 65 8.61 2.36 -3.45
CA SER A 65 7.25 2.78 -3.85
C SER A 65 7.27 4.20 -4.44
N VAL A 66 7.94 5.13 -3.76
CA VAL A 66 8.09 6.52 -4.22
C VAL A 66 8.91 6.59 -5.52
N ILE A 67 10.02 5.86 -5.61
CA ILE A 67 10.82 5.80 -6.85
C ILE A 67 9.97 5.24 -8.00
N ASN A 68 9.20 4.19 -7.76
CA ASN A 68 8.33 3.59 -8.78
C ASN A 68 7.26 4.56 -9.25
N TYR A 69 6.67 5.32 -8.33
CA TYR A 69 5.71 6.37 -8.65
C TYR A 69 6.32 7.43 -9.57
N TYR A 70 7.52 7.95 -9.25
CA TYR A 70 8.19 8.95 -10.07
C TYR A 70 8.69 8.44 -11.44
N ARG A 71 8.90 7.13 -11.58
CA ARG A 71 9.21 6.51 -12.89
C ARG A 71 8.01 6.48 -13.84
N ASN A 72 6.81 6.78 -13.34
CA ASN A 72 5.56 6.80 -14.09
C ASN A 72 5.34 5.55 -14.98
N PRO A 73 5.50 4.32 -14.44
CA PRO A 73 5.27 3.09 -15.19
C PRO A 73 3.79 2.92 -15.52
N SER A 74 3.47 1.96 -16.41
CA SER A 74 2.06 1.62 -16.63
C SER A 74 1.41 1.10 -15.34
N GLU A 75 0.09 1.27 -15.19
CA GLU A 75 -0.64 0.84 -14.00
C GLU A 75 -0.36 -0.63 -13.64
N LYS A 76 -0.33 -1.50 -14.65
CA LYS A 76 -0.04 -2.93 -14.48
C LYS A 76 1.38 -3.15 -13.95
N GLU A 77 2.37 -2.43 -14.47
CA GLU A 77 3.75 -2.52 -14.00
C GLU A 77 3.91 -1.96 -12.59
N TYR A 78 3.25 -0.83 -12.29
CA TYR A 78 3.22 -0.22 -10.97
C TYR A 78 2.78 -1.23 -9.92
N TYR A 79 1.56 -1.78 -10.06
CA TYR A 79 1.00 -2.74 -9.11
C TYR A 79 1.60 -4.15 -9.18
N SER A 80 2.50 -4.40 -10.14
CA SER A 80 3.27 -5.65 -10.20
C SER A 80 4.59 -5.58 -9.46
N ALA A 81 5.02 -4.39 -9.03
CA ALA A 81 6.23 -4.25 -8.23
C ALA A 81 6.09 -5.00 -6.89
N PRO A 82 7.17 -5.58 -6.34
CA PRO A 82 7.10 -6.38 -5.12
C PRO A 82 6.38 -5.72 -3.94
N TRP A 83 6.67 -4.44 -3.69
CA TRP A 83 6.10 -3.63 -2.62
C TRP A 83 4.62 -3.32 -2.85
N GLU A 84 4.21 -2.94 -4.06
CA GLU A 84 2.79 -2.69 -4.41
C GLU A 84 1.96 -3.98 -4.44
N ARG A 85 2.53 -5.03 -5.05
CA ARG A 85 1.84 -6.29 -5.31
C ARG A 85 1.48 -7.01 -4.01
N THR A 86 2.40 -7.00 -3.05
CA THR A 86 2.17 -7.62 -1.74
C THR A 86 1.27 -6.77 -0.85
N ALA A 87 1.26 -5.44 -1.00
CA ALA A 87 0.28 -4.57 -0.35
C ALA A 87 -1.14 -4.86 -0.85
N ASP A 88 -1.35 -4.98 -2.16
CA ASP A 88 -2.63 -5.41 -2.74
C ASP A 88 -3.04 -6.81 -2.26
N TRP A 89 -2.08 -7.74 -2.14
CA TRP A 89 -2.35 -9.09 -1.65
C TRP A 89 -2.80 -9.11 -0.19
N PHE A 90 -2.08 -8.42 0.70
CA PHE A 90 -2.46 -8.27 2.10
C PHE A 90 -3.80 -7.55 2.25
N GLY A 91 -4.04 -6.52 1.44
CA GLY A 91 -5.29 -5.77 1.39
C GLY A 91 -6.48 -6.57 0.84
N GLY A 92 -6.24 -7.65 0.10
CA GLY A 92 -7.27 -8.37 -0.64
C GLY A 92 -7.87 -7.52 -1.77
N VAL A 93 -7.02 -6.75 -2.46
CA VAL A 93 -7.37 -5.90 -3.60
C VAL A 93 -7.03 -6.62 -4.90
N ASN A 94 -7.92 -6.52 -5.88
CA ASN A 94 -7.67 -6.95 -7.25
C ASN A 94 -7.84 -5.76 -8.18
N ARG A 95 -6.79 -5.42 -8.93
CA ARG A 95 -6.82 -4.32 -9.91
C ARG A 95 -7.42 -4.77 -11.23
N SER A 96 -8.17 -3.87 -11.87
CA SER A 96 -8.73 -4.08 -13.22
C SER A 96 -7.66 -4.21 -14.30
N SER A 97 -6.53 -3.52 -14.14
CA SER A 97 -5.33 -3.66 -15.00
C SER A 97 -4.67 -5.04 -14.90
N GLY A 98 -4.99 -5.81 -13.87
CA GLY A 98 -4.37 -7.10 -13.56
C GLY A 98 -2.92 -6.96 -13.10
N TYR A 99 -2.21 -8.09 -13.08
CA TYR A 99 -0.83 -8.16 -12.61
C TYR A 99 0.05 -8.89 -13.62
N ASN A 100 1.36 -8.62 -13.60
CA ASN A 100 2.34 -9.41 -14.33
C ASN A 100 2.42 -10.83 -13.73
N LYS A 101 2.55 -11.83 -14.60
CA LYS A 101 2.66 -13.24 -14.20
C LYS A 101 3.88 -13.40 -13.29
N GLY A 102 3.73 -14.11 -12.17
CA GLY A 102 4.81 -14.32 -11.21
C GLY A 102 5.13 -13.14 -10.28
N SER A 103 4.45 -12.01 -10.40
CA SER A 103 4.65 -10.84 -9.52
C SER A 103 4.41 -11.16 -8.03
N LEU A 104 3.40 -11.96 -7.71
CA LEU A 104 3.08 -12.33 -6.33
C LEU A 104 4.17 -13.19 -5.66
N PRO A 105 4.60 -14.34 -6.22
CA PRO A 105 5.66 -15.13 -5.59
C PRO A 105 6.98 -14.36 -5.49
N LEU A 106 7.33 -13.52 -6.49
CA LEU A 106 8.49 -12.63 -6.40
C LEU A 106 8.33 -11.59 -5.27
N GLY A 107 7.13 -11.02 -5.12
CA GLY A 107 6.82 -10.09 -4.05
C GLY A 107 6.93 -10.71 -2.66
N ILE A 108 6.41 -11.93 -2.49
CA ILE A 108 6.53 -12.68 -1.22
C ILE A 108 8.00 -12.98 -0.92
N LEU A 109 8.76 -13.44 -1.93
CA LEU A 109 10.19 -13.68 -1.75
C LEU A 109 10.93 -12.40 -1.34
N TYR A 110 10.61 -11.26 -1.95
CA TYR A 110 11.18 -9.96 -1.60
C TYR A 110 10.92 -9.53 -0.15
N LEU A 111 9.79 -9.94 0.45
CA LEU A 111 9.51 -9.67 1.87
C LEU A 111 10.34 -10.54 2.83
N LEU A 112 10.83 -11.69 2.36
CA LEU A 112 11.52 -12.69 3.20
C LEU A 112 13.05 -12.58 3.16
N ILE A 113 13.62 -11.93 2.15
CA ILE A 113 15.07 -11.71 1.96
C ILE A 113 15.43 -10.27 2.32
#